data_AF-A0A7Y5U188-F1
#
_entry.id   AF-A0A7Y5U188-F1
#
_cell.length_a   1.000
_cell.length_b   1.000
_cell.length_c   1.000
_cell.angle_alpha   90.00
_cell.angle_beta   90.00
_cell.angle_gamma   90.00
#
_symmetry.space_group_name_H-M   'P 1'
#
loop_
_entity.id
_entity.type
_entity.pdbx_description
1 polymer ?
#
loop_
_entity_poly.entity_id
_entity_poly.type
_entity_poly.pdbx_seq_one_letter_code
_entity_poly.pdbx_strand_id
1 'polypeptide(L)'
;EIGPIPIHAGDAYSAQYMEAVFTPGMTAPAHRHGGPEVWYTASGETCLETPDGKVVGRAGGRPVIIPEGPPMHLTATGTDIRRSLVLILLGSSKPATTMAHDWTPKGLCKE
;
A
#
# COMPACT_ATOMS: atom_id res chain seq x y z
N GLU A 1 9.48 11.11 6.58
CA GLU A 1 8.39 12.02 6.18
C GLU A 1 7.32 11.19 5.45
N ILE A 2 6.04 11.55 5.56
CA ILE A 2 4.93 10.90 4.84
C ILE A 2 4.25 11.99 4.01
N GLY A 3 4.28 11.84 2.68
CA GLY A 3 3.75 12.83 1.74
C GLY A 3 4.83 13.58 0.92
N PRO A 4 4.44 14.62 0.16
CA PRO A 4 3.09 15.19 0.08
C PRO A 4 2.10 14.24 -0.63
N ILE A 5 0.87 14.18 -0.12
CA ILE A 5 -0.21 13.37 -0.70
C ILE A 5 -1.06 14.29 -1.59
N PRO A 6 -1.32 13.92 -2.85
CA PRO A 6 -2.24 14.68 -3.71
C PRO A 6 -3.64 14.73 -3.08
N ILE A 7 -4.20 15.93 -2.93
CA ILE A 7 -5.57 16.16 -2.47
C ILE A 7 -6.30 17.12 -3.41
N HIS A 8 -7.63 17.04 -3.42
CA HIS A 8 -8.50 18.01 -4.07
C HIS A 8 -9.00 19.00 -3.02
N ALA A 9 -8.79 20.30 -3.28
CA ALA A 9 -9.22 21.35 -2.38
C ALA A 9 -10.75 21.37 -2.29
N GLY A 10 -11.29 21.42 -1.07
CA GLY A 10 -12.73 21.46 -0.80
C GLY A 10 -13.36 20.10 -0.49
N ASP A 11 -12.66 19.00 -0.73
CA ASP A 11 -13.13 17.66 -0.38
C ASP A 11 -12.94 17.36 1.12
N ALA A 12 -13.87 16.57 1.67
CA ALA A 12 -13.75 16.04 3.03
C ALA A 12 -13.01 14.71 3.02
N TYR A 13 -11.93 14.63 3.80
CA TYR A 13 -11.09 13.45 3.92
C TYR A 13 -11.09 12.89 5.33
N SER A 14 -10.98 11.57 5.41
CA SER A 14 -10.62 10.83 6.62
C SER A 14 -9.23 10.23 6.43
N ALA A 15 -8.41 10.28 7.48
CA ALA A 15 -7.08 9.68 7.49
C ALA A 15 -7.08 8.43 8.38
N GLN A 16 -6.75 7.28 7.82
CA GLN A 16 -6.56 6.05 8.59
C GLN A 16 -5.06 5.73 8.69
N TYR A 17 -4.58 5.59 9.92
CA TYR A 17 -3.20 5.19 10.22
C TYR A 17 -3.17 3.75 10.73
N MET A 18 -2.21 2.96 10.27
CA MET A 18 -2.04 1.58 10.68
C MET A 18 -0.56 1.21 10.75
N GLU A 19 -0.20 0.32 11.67
CA GLU A 19 1.05 -0.43 11.58
C GLU A 19 0.79 -1.72 10.83
N ALA A 20 1.62 -1.99 9.82
CA ALA A 20 1.58 -3.24 9.07
C ALA A 20 2.87 -4.03 9.28
N VAL A 21 2.73 -5.18 9.96
CA VAL A 21 3.82 -6.09 10.32
C VAL A 21 3.66 -7.41 9.58
N PHE A 22 4.64 -7.77 8.76
CA PHE A 22 4.60 -8.95 7.89
C PHE A 22 5.87 -9.79 8.11
N THR A 23 5.71 -11.11 8.20
CA THR A 23 6.86 -12.04 8.12
C THR A 23 7.30 -12.20 6.66
N PRO A 24 8.56 -12.60 6.39
CA PRO A 24 9.02 -12.90 5.03
C PRO A 24 8.06 -13.81 4.27
N GLY A 25 7.71 -13.44 3.03
CA GLY A 25 6.77 -14.17 2.17
C GLY A 25 5.28 -13.97 2.49
N MET A 26 4.93 -13.29 3.58
CA MET A 26 3.53 -12.98 3.89
C MET A 26 2.94 -12.04 2.84
N THR A 27 1.66 -12.24 2.51
CA THR A 27 0.95 -11.44 1.52
C THR A 27 -0.31 -10.80 2.08
N ALA A 28 -0.71 -9.68 1.50
CA ALA A 28 -2.08 -9.17 1.62
C ALA A 28 -2.87 -9.55 0.37
N PRO A 29 -4.10 -10.06 0.49
CA PRO A 29 -4.90 -10.46 -0.67
C PRO A 29 -5.21 -9.26 -1.57
N ALA A 30 -5.60 -9.51 -2.81
CA ALA A 30 -5.95 -8.46 -3.77
C ALA A 30 -7.05 -7.53 -3.22
N HIS A 31 -6.76 -6.23 -3.17
CA HIS A 31 -7.68 -5.22 -2.62
C HIS A 31 -7.51 -3.85 -3.27
N ARG A 32 -8.40 -2.93 -2.96
CA ARG A 32 -8.38 -1.51 -3.34
C ARG A 32 -8.53 -0.64 -2.11
N HIS A 33 -8.02 0.59 -2.20
CA HIS A 33 -8.27 1.63 -1.21
C HIS A 33 -9.19 2.72 -1.77
N GLY A 34 -10.02 3.30 -0.90
CA GLY A 34 -10.93 4.40 -1.21
C GLY A 34 -10.25 5.78 -1.34
N GLY A 35 -8.93 5.79 -1.46
CA GLY A 35 -8.09 6.96 -1.61
C GLY A 35 -6.61 6.55 -1.70
N PRO A 36 -5.68 7.49 -1.90
CA PRO A 36 -4.26 7.19 -1.94
C PRO A 36 -3.74 6.60 -0.63
N GLU A 37 -2.81 5.65 -0.77
CA GLU A 37 -2.09 5.02 0.33
C GLU A 37 -0.62 5.46 0.34
N VAL A 38 -0.05 5.66 1.53
CA VAL A 38 1.37 5.96 1.72
C VAL A 38 2.00 4.99 2.70
N TRP A 39 3.19 4.50 2.36
CA TRP A 39 4.02 3.69 3.26
C TRP A 39 5.29 4.43 3.65
N TYR A 40 5.53 4.47 4.95
CA TYR A 40 6.86 4.68 5.50
C TYR A 40 7.42 3.33 5.99
N THR A 41 8.37 2.78 5.24
CA THR A 41 9.00 1.50 5.58
C THR A 41 10.05 1.67 6.66
N ALA A 42 9.77 1.12 7.85
CA ALA A 42 10.67 1.18 8.99
C ALA A 42 11.71 0.05 8.97
N SER A 43 11.30 -1.16 8.56
CA SER A 43 12.18 -2.33 8.41
C SER A 43 11.69 -3.24 7.28
N GLY A 44 12.61 -4.04 6.74
CA GLY A 44 12.32 -5.00 5.67
C GLY A 44 11.94 -4.35 4.34
N GLU A 45 11.29 -5.15 3.50
CA GLU A 45 10.93 -4.79 2.14
C GLU A 45 9.49 -5.18 1.82
N THR A 46 8.86 -4.40 0.95
CA THR A 46 7.54 -4.67 0.39
C THR A 46 7.58 -4.51 -1.11
N CYS A 47 7.15 -5.55 -1.81
CA CYS A 47 6.80 -5.46 -3.21
C CYS A 47 5.29 -5.40 -3.35
N LEU A 48 4.79 -4.39 -4.06
CA LEU A 48 3.39 -4.24 -4.42
C LEU A 48 3.23 -4.48 -5.90
N GLU A 49 2.31 -5.35 -6.27
CA GLU A 49 1.87 -5.52 -7.64
C GLU A 49 0.55 -4.81 -7.88
N THR A 50 0.45 -4.16 -9.03
CA THR A 50 -0.74 -3.50 -9.59
C THR A 50 -0.87 -3.89 -11.07
N PRO A 51 -1.99 -3.58 -11.76
CA PRO A 51 -2.09 -3.78 -13.21
C PRO A 51 -0.96 -3.12 -14.01
N ASP A 52 -0.44 -1.99 -13.53
CA ASP A 52 0.58 -1.18 -14.21
C ASP A 52 2.02 -1.65 -13.95
N GLY A 53 2.20 -2.68 -13.11
CA GLY A 53 3.50 -3.23 -12.77
C GLY A 53 3.70 -3.36 -11.27
N LYS A 54 4.95 -3.26 -10.82
CA LYS A 54 5.29 -3.35 -9.40
C LYS A 54 6.03 -2.13 -8.87
N VAL A 55 5.82 -1.85 -7.59
CA VAL A 55 6.55 -0.85 -6.80
C VAL A 55 7.18 -1.54 -5.60
N VAL A 56 8.39 -1.13 -5.23
CA VAL A 56 9.11 -1.70 -4.09
C VAL A 56 9.41 -0.60 -3.06
N GLY A 57 9.01 -0.83 -1.82
CA GLY A 57 9.34 -0.01 -0.65
C GLY A 57 10.33 -0.74 0.27
N ARG A 58 11.35 -0.03 0.75
CA ARG A 58 12.43 -0.57 1.59
C ARG A 58 12.76 0.39 2.72
N ALA A 59 13.24 -0.14 3.84
CA ALA A 59 13.79 0.66 4.91
C ALA A 59 14.93 1.56 4.41
N GLY A 60 14.93 2.83 4.85
CA GLY A 60 15.86 3.86 4.36
C GLY A 60 15.56 4.40 2.95
N GLY A 61 14.54 3.85 2.27
CA GLY A 61 14.04 4.35 1.00
C GLY A 61 13.10 5.56 1.16
N ARG A 62 12.69 6.12 0.01
CA ARG A 62 11.63 7.14 -0.02
C ARG A 62 10.28 6.50 0.33
N PRO A 63 9.33 7.26 0.89
CA PRO A 63 7.96 6.79 1.04
C PRO A 63 7.37 6.36 -0.30
N VAL A 64 6.60 5.29 -0.28
CA VAL A 64 5.85 4.82 -1.46
C VAL A 64 4.45 5.42 -1.38
N ILE A 65 3.96 5.98 -2.49
CA ILE A 65 2.60 6.48 -2.63
C ILE A 65 1.90 5.68 -3.73
N ILE A 66 0.77 5.07 -3.39
CA ILE A 66 -0.07 4.31 -4.30
C ILE A 66 -1.34 5.14 -4.56
N PRO A 67 -1.70 5.41 -5.82
CA PRO A 67 -2.90 6.18 -6.13
C PRO A 67 -4.19 5.42 -5.78
N GLU A 68 -5.28 6.16 -5.61
CA GLU A 68 -6.62 5.57 -5.52
C GLU A 68 -6.96 4.79 -6.80
N GLY A 69 -7.62 3.63 -6.66
CA GLY A 69 -8.34 2.97 -7.75
C GLY A 69 -7.79 1.61 -8.18
N PRO A 70 -6.50 1.48 -8.55
CA PRO A 70 -5.94 0.20 -8.97
C PRO A 70 -6.09 -0.88 -7.89
N PRO A 71 -6.46 -2.12 -8.26
CA PRO A 71 -6.30 -3.24 -7.34
C PRO A 71 -4.81 -3.49 -7.10
N MET A 72 -4.48 -3.92 -5.89
CA MET A 72 -3.11 -4.13 -5.47
C MET A 72 -2.95 -5.42 -4.67
N HIS A 73 -1.79 -6.06 -4.81
CA HIS A 73 -1.40 -7.25 -4.07
C HIS A 73 -0.01 -7.03 -3.48
N LEU A 74 0.11 -7.23 -2.17
CA LEU A 74 1.31 -6.90 -1.42
C LEU A 74 2.02 -8.17 -0.98
N THR A 75 3.33 -8.22 -1.17
CA THR A 75 4.21 -9.29 -0.69
C THR A 75 5.34 -8.68 0.13
N ALA A 76 5.55 -9.18 1.36
CA ALA A 76 6.75 -8.88 2.12
C ALA A 76 7.92 -9.70 1.55
N THR A 77 8.83 -9.02 0.85
CA THR A 77 10.03 -9.62 0.24
C THR A 77 11.25 -9.47 1.14
N GLY A 78 12.35 -10.14 0.78
CA GLY A 78 13.55 -10.20 1.60
C GLY A 78 13.43 -11.13 2.82
N THR A 79 14.35 -10.99 3.77
CA THR A 79 14.51 -11.93 4.90
C THR A 79 14.10 -11.37 6.26
N ASP A 80 13.82 -10.07 6.36
CA ASP A 80 13.53 -9.40 7.62
C ASP A 80 12.02 -9.31 7.90
N ILE A 81 11.64 -9.15 9.17
CA ILE A 81 10.27 -8.74 9.50
C ILE A 81 10.05 -7.35 8.92
N ARG A 82 9.10 -7.27 7.99
CA ARG A 82 8.68 -6.02 7.38
C ARG A 82 7.78 -5.26 8.35
N ARG A 83 8.16 -4.02 8.68
CA ARG A 83 7.32 -3.08 9.43
C ARG A 83 7.16 -1.79 8.65
N SER A 84 5.94 -1.26 8.60
CA SER A 84 5.71 0.07 8.04
C SER A 84 4.56 0.77 8.75
N LEU A 85 4.69 2.10 8.83
CA LEU A 85 3.56 2.98 9.09
C LEU A 85 2.84 3.21 7.77
N VAL A 86 1.54 2.95 7.77
CA VAL A 86 0.65 3.10 6.62
C VAL A 86 -0.33 4.24 6.91
N LEU A 87 -0.51 5.11 5.91
CA LEU A 87 -1.58 6.12 5.90
C LEU A 87 -2.44 5.91 4.65
N ILE A 88 -3.73 5.70 4.83
CA ILE A 88 -4.72 5.81 3.75
C ILE A 88 -5.47 7.11 3.95
N LEU A 89 -5.44 7.98 2.95
CA LEU A 89 -6.21 9.22 2.93
C LEU A 89 -7.40 9.02 1.99
N LEU A 90 -8.61 8.92 2.52
CA LEU A 90 -9.80 8.54 1.77
C LEU A 90 -10.89 9.60 1.86
N GLY A 91 -11.73 9.70 0.82
CA GLY A 91 -12.95 10.50 0.91
C GLY A 91 -13.81 9.96 2.05
N SER A 92 -14.37 10.84 2.89
CA SER A 92 -14.98 10.41 4.18
C SER A 92 -16.13 9.41 4.08
N SER A 93 -16.75 9.23 2.90
CA SER A 93 -17.82 8.26 2.64
C SER A 93 -17.34 6.93 2.02
N LYS A 94 -16.07 6.83 1.64
CA LYS A 94 -15.51 5.63 0.99
C LYS A 94 -14.98 4.64 2.04
N PRO A 95 -14.97 3.32 1.75
CA PRO A 95 -14.29 2.36 2.61
C PRO A 95 -12.76 2.52 2.48
N ALA A 96 -12.03 2.31 3.58
CA ALA A 96 -10.58 2.33 3.53
C ALA A 96 -10.01 1.19 2.68
N THR A 97 -10.58 -0.02 2.78
CA THR A 97 -10.17 -1.21 2.03
C THR A 97 -11.39 -1.94 1.47
N THR A 98 -11.31 -2.40 0.23
CA THR A 98 -12.31 -3.28 -0.40
C THR A 98 -11.62 -4.41 -1.16
N MET A 99 -12.08 -5.65 -0.98
CA MET A 99 -11.50 -6.80 -1.66
C MET A 99 -11.70 -6.73 -3.17
N ALA A 100 -10.66 -7.04 -3.94
CA ALA A 100 -10.66 -7.02 -5.40
C ALA A 100 -10.75 -8.46 -5.94
N HIS A 101 -11.96 -9.00 -6.00
CA HIS A 101 -12.20 -10.35 -6.51
C HIS A 101 -12.14 -10.45 -8.05
N ASP A 102 -12.15 -9.31 -8.73
CA ASP A 102 -12.14 -9.14 -10.18
C ASP A 102 -10.72 -9.07 -10.78
N TRP A 103 -9.68 -9.10 -9.94
CA TRP A 103 -8.29 -9.01 -10.38
C TRP A 103 -7.39 -10.02 -9.65
N THR A 104 -6.48 -10.62 -10.41
CA THR A 104 -5.50 -11.58 -9.93
C THR A 104 -4.09 -11.08 -10.25
N PRO A 105 -3.16 -11.05 -9.28
CA PRO A 105 -1.77 -10.68 -9.54
C PRO A 105 -1.09 -11.70 -10.46
N LYS A 106 -0.23 -11.21 -11.35
CA LYS A 106 0.64 -11.98 -12.25
C LYS A 106 1.83 -12.60 -11.51
N GLY A 107 2.10 -12.17 -10.28
CA GLY A 107 3.19 -12.69 -9.45
C GLY A 107 4.52 -11.99 -9.70
N LEU A 108 4.49 -10.69 -10.02
CA LEU A 108 5.70 -9.87 -10.26
C LEU A 108 6.58 -9.73 -9.01
N CYS A 109 5.99 -9.99 -7.83
CA CYS A 109 6.62 -9.92 -6.52
C CYS A 109 7.06 -11.29 -5.98
N LYS A 110 7.01 -12.36 -6.79
CA LYS A 110 7.61 -13.64 -6.42
C LYS A 110 9.13 -13.56 -6.65
N GLU A 111 9.89 -13.96 -5.64
CA GLU A 111 11.33 -14.23 -5.75
C GLU A 111 11.58 -15.72 -6.03
#